data_AF-A0A9X1NJK4-F1
#
_entry.id   AF-A0A9X1NJK4-F1
#
_cell.length_a   1.000
_cell.length_b   1.000
_cell.length_c   1.000
_cell.angle_alpha   90.00
_cell.angle_beta   90.00
_cell.angle_gamma   90.00
#
_symmetry.space_group_name_H-M   'P 1'
#
loop_
_entity.id
_entity.type
_entity.pdbx_description
1 polymer ?
#
loop_
_entity_poly.entity_id
_entity_poly.type
_entity_poly.pdbx_seq_one_letter_code
_entity_poly.pdbx_strand_id
1 'polypeptide(L)'
;MTSSPHEDRRAELLQLVDAAQRVAGVVAARDRGDRDDAAHLLSTLHDDGMLGQGALLLTDVLLRLHQERTGESLQTTLQHLSVQLEASLRAA
;
A
#
# COMPACT_ATOMS: atom_id res chain seq x y z
N MET A 1 -32.50 11.88 -6.15
CA MET A 1 -31.43 12.61 -5.45
C MET A 1 -30.12 12.14 -6.03
N THR A 2 -29.53 12.91 -6.95
CA THR A 2 -28.20 12.61 -7.51
C THR A 2 -27.17 13.27 -6.60
N SER A 3 -26.27 12.48 -6.01
CA SER A 3 -25.10 13.00 -5.29
C SER A 3 -24.29 13.93 -6.20
N SER A 4 -23.65 14.93 -5.60
CA SER A 4 -22.78 15.85 -6.35
C SER A 4 -21.51 15.12 -6.81
N PRO A 5 -20.95 15.39 -8.01
CA PRO A 5 -19.71 14.77 -8.48
C PRO A 5 -18.53 14.88 -7.49
N HIS A 6 -18.50 15.94 -6.68
CA HIS A 6 -17.48 16.12 -5.64
C HIS A 6 -17.68 15.21 -4.43
N GLU A 7 -18.93 14.88 -4.08
CA GLU A 7 -19.26 13.98 -2.98
C GLU A 7 -18.92 12.54 -3.36
N ASP A 8 -19.24 12.15 -4.60
CA ASP A 8 -18.89 10.83 -5.14
C ASP A 8 -17.37 10.64 -5.19
N ARG A 9 -16.63 11.64 -5.71
CA ARG A 9 -15.16 11.58 -5.73
C ARG A 9 -14.56 11.50 -4.33
N ARG A 10 -15.12 12.23 -3.36
CA ARG A 10 -14.66 12.17 -1.97
C ARG A 10 -14.92 10.79 -1.37
N ALA A 11 -16.07 10.19 -1.64
CA ALA A 11 -16.40 8.85 -1.16
C ALA A 11 -15.43 7.79 -1.72
N GLU A 12 -15.11 7.87 -3.02
CA GLU A 12 -14.08 7.02 -3.65
C GLU A 12 -12.72 7.16 -2.97
N LEU A 13 -12.27 8.40 -2.71
CA LEU A 13 -10.99 8.67 -2.06
C LEU A 13 -10.97 8.13 -0.62
N LEU A 14 -12.08 8.23 0.11
CA LEU A 14 -12.18 7.69 1.47
C LEU A 14 -12.04 6.16 1.47
N GLN A 15 -12.69 5.48 0.52
CA GLN A 15 -12.57 4.02 0.37
C GLN A 15 -11.14 3.61 0.04
N LEU A 16 -10.48 4.35 -0.85
CA LEU A 16 -9.09 4.08 -1.23
C LEU A 16 -8.12 4.27 -0.04
N VAL A 17 -8.30 5.34 0.74
CA VAL A 17 -7.50 5.61 1.94
C VAL A 17 -7.71 4.52 3.00
N ASP A 18 -8.95 4.11 3.24
CA ASP A 18 -9.26 3.01 4.17
C ASP A 18 -8.58 1.70 3.74
N ALA A 19 -8.63 1.37 2.45
CA ALA A 19 -7.92 0.21 1.92
C ALA A 19 -6.40 0.31 2.13
N ALA A 20 -5.78 1.46 1.84
CA ALA A 20 -4.35 1.66 2.06
C ALA A 20 -3.96 1.53 3.55
N GLN A 21 -4.80 2.03 4.47
CA GLN A 21 -4.60 1.88 5.91
C GLN A 21 -4.65 0.41 6.35
N ARG A 22 -5.60 -0.37 5.82
CA ARG A 22 -5.69 -1.82 6.10
C ARG A 22 -4.47 -2.56 5.57
N VAL A 23 -4.01 -2.25 4.35
CA VAL A 23 -2.78 -2.84 3.80
C VAL A 23 -1.56 -2.50 4.66
N ALA A 24 -1.45 -1.26 5.16
CA ALA A 24 -0.41 -0.88 6.11
C ALA A 24 -0.48 -1.72 7.40
N GLY A 25 -1.70 -1.96 7.91
CA GLY A 25 -1.94 -2.88 9.03
C GLY A 25 -1.43 -4.29 8.75
N VAL A 26 -1.71 -4.85 7.56
CA VAL A 26 -1.22 -6.17 7.15
C VAL A 26 0.31 -6.23 7.15
N VAL A 27 0.98 -5.22 6.60
CA VAL A 27 2.45 -5.13 6.59
C VAL A 27 2.99 -5.10 8.03
N ALA A 28 2.38 -4.30 8.90
CA ALA A 28 2.79 -4.21 10.30
C ALA A 28 2.55 -5.51 11.08
N ALA A 29 1.44 -6.22 10.83
CA ALA A 29 1.16 -7.52 11.45
C ALA A 29 2.19 -8.57 11.03
N ARG A 30 2.55 -8.61 9.74
CA ARG A 30 3.59 -9.50 9.20
C ARG A 30 4.96 -9.24 9.82
N ASP A 31 5.34 -7.97 9.98
CA ASP A 31 6.61 -7.57 10.62
C ASP A 31 6.69 -8.06 12.08
N ARG A 32 5.56 -8.02 12.81
CA ARG A 32 5.46 -8.58 14.17
C ARG A 32 5.37 -10.11 14.23
N GLY A 33 5.29 -10.80 13.08
CA GLY A 33 5.08 -12.24 13.02
C GLY A 33 3.65 -12.69 13.32
N ASP A 34 2.69 -11.76 13.41
CA ASP A 34 1.28 -12.03 13.70
C ASP A 34 0.54 -12.39 12.41
N ARG A 35 0.54 -13.69 12.09
CA ARG A 35 -0.07 -14.20 10.86
C ARG A 35 -1.60 -14.16 10.90
N ASP A 36 -2.19 -14.28 12.08
CA ASP A 36 -3.64 -14.33 12.26
C ASP A 36 -4.24 -12.93 12.07
N ASP A 37 -3.63 -11.90 12.67
CA ASP A 37 -4.02 -10.50 12.45
C ASP A 37 -3.84 -10.09 10.99
N ALA A 38 -2.72 -10.48 10.37
CA ALA A 38 -2.49 -10.21 8.93
C ALA A 38 -3.57 -10.85 8.05
N ALA A 39 -3.96 -12.11 8.33
CA ALA A 39 -5.01 -12.80 7.59
C ALA A 39 -6.39 -12.16 7.84
N HIS A 40 -6.68 -11.77 9.09
CA HIS A 40 -7.90 -11.08 9.44
C HIS A 40 -8.03 -9.75 8.67
N LEU A 41 -7.01 -8.90 8.71
CA LEU A 41 -7.00 -7.62 8.00
C LEU A 41 -7.16 -7.79 6.49
N LEU A 42 -6.48 -8.76 5.87
CA LEU A 42 -6.66 -9.09 4.46
C LEU A 42 -8.11 -9.49 4.15
N SER A 43 -8.74 -10.31 5.00
CA SER A 43 -10.12 -10.75 4.80
C SER A 43 -11.15 -9.62 4.87
N THR A 44 -10.78 -8.47 5.46
CA THR A 44 -11.67 -7.30 5.54
C THR A 44 -11.70 -6.46 4.25
N LEU A 45 -10.75 -6.67 3.34
CA LEU A 45 -10.75 -6.04 2.02
C LEU A 45 -11.78 -6.76 1.13
N HIS A 46 -12.70 -6.01 0.55
CA HIS A 46 -13.86 -6.57 -0.16
C HIS A 46 -13.50 -7.32 -1.44
N ASP A 47 -12.45 -6.88 -2.14
CA ASP A 47 -11.98 -7.48 -3.38
C ASP A 47 -10.49 -7.22 -3.62
N ASP A 48 -9.92 -7.99 -4.56
CA ASP A 48 -8.52 -7.89 -4.96
C ASP A 48 -8.17 -6.54 -5.60
N GLY A 49 -9.17 -5.86 -6.19
CA GLY A 49 -9.01 -4.53 -6.77
C GLY A 49 -8.72 -3.48 -5.70
N MET A 50 -9.46 -3.49 -4.58
CA MET A 50 -9.25 -2.61 -3.44
C MET A 50 -7.92 -2.91 -2.74
N LEU A 51 -7.53 -4.19 -2.63
CA LEU A 51 -6.20 -4.56 -2.16
C LEU A 51 -5.10 -3.96 -3.04
N GLY A 52 -5.22 -4.12 -4.37
CA GLY A 52 -4.25 -3.59 -5.32
C GLY A 52 -4.16 -2.06 -5.27
N GLN A 53 -5.29 -1.36 -5.30
CA GLN A 53 -5.31 0.11 -5.25
C GLN A 53 -4.80 0.65 -3.90
N GLY A 54 -5.19 0.03 -2.79
CA GLY A 54 -4.69 0.38 -1.45
C GLY A 54 -3.19 0.16 -1.31
N ALA A 55 -2.67 -0.95 -1.85
CA ALA A 55 -1.23 -1.24 -1.86
C ALA A 55 -0.43 -0.26 -2.71
N LEU A 56 -0.96 0.15 -3.87
CA LEU A 56 -0.34 1.18 -4.72
C LEU A 56 -0.30 2.53 -4.02
N LEU A 57 -1.41 2.98 -3.43
CA LEU A 57 -1.44 4.24 -2.68
C LEU A 57 -0.46 4.21 -1.50
N LEU A 58 -0.42 3.12 -0.73
CA LEU A 58 0.55 2.96 0.35
C LEU A 58 1.99 3.05 -0.16
N THR A 59 2.28 2.38 -1.27
CA THR A 59 3.61 2.39 -1.90
C THR A 59 4.01 3.80 -2.33
N ASP A 60 3.10 4.56 -2.96
CA ASP A 60 3.34 5.94 -3.35
C ASP A 60 3.66 6.84 -2.15
N VAL A 61 2.92 6.68 -1.06
CA VAL A 61 3.16 7.43 0.19
C VAL A 61 4.52 7.06 0.78
N LEU A 62 4.86 5.77 0.85
CA LEU A 62 6.15 5.31 1.36
C LEU A 62 7.33 5.81 0.52
N LEU A 63 7.19 5.81 -0.80
CA LEU A 63 8.22 6.33 -1.71
C LEU A 63 8.42 7.83 -1.50
N ARG A 64 7.35 8.63 -1.40
CA ARG A 64 7.48 10.07 -1.12
C ARG A 64 8.15 10.32 0.23
N LEU A 65 7.72 9.64 1.28
CA LEU A 65 8.35 9.74 2.60
C LEU A 65 9.83 9.35 2.56
N HIS A 66 10.19 8.33 1.78
CA HIS A 66 11.58 7.92 1.60
C HIS A 66 12.40 9.02 0.89
N GLN A 67 11.88 9.59 -0.20
CA GLN A 67 12.53 10.69 -0.92
C GLN A 67 12.70 11.93 -0.03
N GLU A 68 11.68 12.31 0.74
CA GLU A 68 11.74 13.45 1.67
C GLU A 68 12.81 13.25 2.75
N ARG A 69 13.01 12.01 3.20
CA ARG A 69 13.98 11.68 4.25
C ARG A 69 15.41 11.52 3.75
N THR A 70 15.60 11.06 2.53
CA THR A 70 16.93 10.70 1.99
C THR A 70 17.46 11.70 0.97
N GLY A 71 16.58 12.47 0.33
CA GLY A 71 16.91 13.27 -0.85
C GLY A 71 17.12 12.42 -2.11
N GLU A 72 16.93 11.10 -2.05
CA GLU A 72 17.09 10.23 -3.22
C GLU A 72 15.96 10.46 -4.24
N SER A 73 16.31 10.30 -5.52
CA SER A 73 15.32 10.37 -6.60
C SER A 73 14.46 9.09 -6.63
N LEU A 74 13.21 9.22 -7.08
CA LEU A 74 12.31 8.08 -7.25
C LEU A 74 12.94 7.01 -8.15
N GLN A 75 13.64 7.42 -9.21
CA GLN A 75 14.30 6.51 -10.13
C GLN A 75 15.39 5.68 -9.44
N THR A 76 16.21 6.32 -8.61
CA THR A 76 17.24 5.65 -7.81
C THR A 76 16.60 4.63 -6.86
N THR A 77 15.56 5.02 -6.14
CA THR A 77 14.81 4.14 -5.23
C THR A 77 14.24 2.91 -5.96
N LEU A 78 13.62 3.12 -7.13
CA LEU A 78 13.06 2.02 -7.94
C LEU A 78 14.15 1.08 -8.48
N GLN A 79 15.32 1.63 -8.84
CA GLN A 79 16.46 0.81 -9.25
C GLN A 79 16.95 -0.07 -8.09
N HIS A 80 17.09 0.49 -6.88
CA HIS A 80 17.45 -0.28 -5.69
C HIS A 80 16.40 -1.37 -5.37
N LEU A 81 15.11 -1.03 -5.43
CA LEU A 81 14.03 -2.00 -5.22
C LEU A 81 14.07 -3.15 -6.23
N SER A 82 14.32 -2.86 -7.50
CA SER A 82 14.41 -3.89 -8.56
C SER A 82 15.55 -4.88 -8.28
N VAL A 83 16.72 -4.38 -7.86
CA VAL A 83 17.85 -5.22 -7.46
C VAL A 83 17.51 -6.08 -6.24
N GLN A 84 16.86 -5.50 -5.22
CA GLN A 84 16.46 -6.23 -4.01
C GLN A 84 15.40 -7.32 -4.27
N LEU A 85 14.46 -7.06 -5.18
CA LEU A 85 13.47 -8.06 -5.60
C LEU A 85 14.15 -9.24 -6.30
N GLU A 86 15.08 -8.97 -7.21
CA GLU A 86 15.84 -10.04 -7.88
C GLU A 86 16.67 -10.84 -6.87
N ALA A 87 17.33 -10.18 -5.91
CA ALA A 87 18.09 -10.85 -4.87
C ALA A 87 17.20 -11.76 -3.99
N SER A 88 15.98 -11.30 -3.67
CA SER A 88 15.02 -12.08 -2.87
C SER A 88 14.56 -13.34 -3.60
N LEU A 89 14.36 -13.29 -4.92
CA LEU A 89 14.01 -14.46 -5.72
C LEU A 89 15.11 -15.52 -5.75
N ARG A 90 16.39 -15.10 -5.72
CA ARG A 90 17.53 -16.02 -5.71
C ARG A 90 17.76 -16.68 -4.35
N ALA A 91 17.25 -16.07 -3.28
CA ALA A 91 17.41 -16.54 -1.91
C ALA A 91 16.25 -17.45 -1.42
N ALA A 92 15.16 -17.51 -2.17
CA ALA A 92 13.99 -18.36 -1.93
C ALA A 92 14.18 -19.76 -2.53
#